data_AF-A0A957ZD52-F1
#
_entry.id   AF-A0A957ZD52-F1
#
_cell.length_a   1.000
_cell.length_b   1.000
_cell.length_c   1.000
_cell.angle_alpha   90.00
_cell.angle_beta   90.00
_cell.angle_gamma   90.00
#
_symmetry.space_group_name_H-M   'P 1'
#
loop_
_entity.id
_entity.type
_entity.pdbx_description
1 polymer ?
#
loop_
_entity_poly.entity_id
_entity_poly.type
_entity_poly.pdbx_seq_one_letter_code
_entity_poly.pdbx_strand_id
1 'polypeptide(L)'
;MISEIVIENFKSYAQSTLRLAPLTLLVGANASGKSNAIEAIRFLSWLAQGRRLDDILERVQQTDIAIRGTLSDLVYDRAQDPMITLGCSLTSTGEWKNLQISIALKEGSEPRVIAESIRSETSTVPLYEIKHPAEPHSREVQVAYNNFARGGKKPTIPCTDRQAIFTQLEIPSRFNEGQARTVIPDVTAKFQDALQRILFLDPNPRNMTEYSFVVDHELRGDGSNLSSVLYDLCNVKDSKEDVLTFIRALPEQDIVDLDFIQTPRNEVMVQLIESFGGQQIHRDAPLLSDGTLRILSVAAALLSAPQGSLVIVEEIDNGVHPSRAGLLLQNIERVAVARDLRVLLTSHNPALLDSLPHSAIPHVVFCYRAPGAGDSKLIRLEDLGDYPELVARGPLGELLTQGIIDRFVKQQRSPEQKRLDALQWLDLLQRQVDEIHV
;
A
#
# COMPACT_ATOMS: atom_id res chain seq x y z
N MET A 1 6.43 11.46 0.74
CA MET A 1 5.53 10.36 1.15
C MET A 1 4.62 9.99 -0.02
N ILE A 2 4.29 8.70 -0.17
CA ILE A 2 3.35 8.21 -1.19
C ILE A 2 1.92 8.61 -0.79
N SER A 3 1.15 9.16 -1.72
CA SER A 3 -0.26 9.51 -1.51
C SER A 3 -1.22 8.69 -2.34
N GLU A 4 -0.80 8.21 -3.51
CA GLU A 4 -1.66 7.44 -4.41
C GLU A 4 -0.85 6.36 -5.13
N ILE A 5 -1.53 5.27 -5.49
CA ILE A 5 -1.03 4.19 -6.35
C ILE A 5 -1.99 4.03 -7.52
N VAL A 6 -1.46 4.03 -8.74
CA VAL A 6 -2.22 3.84 -9.99
C VAL A 6 -1.95 2.43 -10.51
N ILE A 7 -3.02 1.72 -10.86
CA ILE A 7 -2.98 0.33 -11.33
C ILE A 7 -3.79 0.24 -12.62
N GLU A 8 -3.14 -0.12 -13.72
CA GLU A 8 -3.73 -0.24 -15.05
C GLU A 8 -3.30 -1.54 -15.73
N ASN A 9 -4.27 -2.24 -16.30
CA ASN A 9 -4.11 -3.54 -16.97
C ASN A 9 -3.34 -4.58 -16.15
N PHE A 10 -3.42 -4.55 -14.81
CA PHE A 10 -2.67 -5.44 -13.92
C PHE A 10 -3.57 -6.49 -13.28
N LYS A 11 -3.32 -7.77 -13.56
CA LYS A 11 -4.06 -8.93 -13.04
C LYS A 11 -5.57 -8.79 -13.20
N SER A 12 -6.27 -8.45 -12.13
CA SER A 12 -7.73 -8.29 -12.12
C SER A 12 -8.20 -6.88 -12.45
N TYR A 13 -7.29 -5.90 -12.50
CA TYR A 13 -7.59 -4.48 -12.65
C TYR A 13 -7.45 -4.04 -14.10
N ALA A 14 -8.52 -3.48 -14.68
CA ALA A 14 -8.39 -2.74 -15.93
C ALA A 14 -7.81 -1.34 -15.68
N GLN A 15 -8.39 -0.61 -14.72
CA GLN A 15 -7.88 0.68 -14.24
C GLN A 15 -8.47 0.97 -12.85
N SER A 16 -7.61 1.33 -11.91
CA SER A 16 -7.98 1.73 -10.55
C SER A 16 -6.90 2.59 -9.89
N THR A 17 -7.31 3.46 -8.98
CA THR A 17 -6.41 4.26 -8.15
C THR A 17 -6.67 3.98 -6.68
N LEU A 18 -5.62 3.67 -5.92
CA LEU A 18 -5.66 3.55 -4.47
C LEU A 18 -5.11 4.82 -3.85
N ARG A 19 -5.93 5.54 -3.09
CA ARG A 19 -5.52 6.73 -2.35
C ARG A 19 -5.20 6.38 -0.91
N LEU A 20 -4.10 6.91 -0.39
CA LEU A 20 -3.54 6.57 0.92
C LEU A 20 -3.67 7.75 1.88
N ALA A 21 -4.16 7.45 3.07
CA ALA A 21 -4.26 8.34 4.23
C ALA A 21 -3.32 7.85 5.35
N PRO A 22 -3.16 8.56 6.47
CA PRO A 22 -2.33 8.07 7.58
C PRO A 22 -2.73 6.65 8.01
N LEU A 23 -4.04 6.39 8.07
CA LEU A 23 -4.61 5.05 8.18
C LEU A 23 -5.61 4.81 7.05
N THR A 24 -5.37 3.79 6.24
CA THR A 24 -6.25 3.32 5.16
C THR A 24 -6.57 1.86 5.39
N LEU A 25 -7.86 1.52 5.45
CA LEU A 25 -8.32 0.14 5.56
C LEU A 25 -8.87 -0.35 4.21
N LEU A 26 -8.27 -1.38 3.65
CA LEU A 26 -8.70 -2.03 2.42
C LEU A 26 -9.55 -3.27 2.74
N VAL A 27 -10.84 -3.19 2.38
CA VAL A 27 -11.84 -4.24 2.66
C VAL A 27 -12.55 -4.69 1.39
N GLY A 28 -13.17 -5.86 1.45
CA GLY A 28 -13.97 -6.40 0.37
C GLY A 28 -14.01 -7.92 0.40
N ALA A 29 -14.87 -8.53 -0.41
CA ALA A 29 -15.02 -9.97 -0.46
C ALA A 29 -13.71 -10.72 -0.84
N ASN A 30 -13.67 -12.02 -0.56
CA ASN A 30 -12.60 -12.87 -1.09
C ASN A 30 -12.60 -12.82 -2.63
N ALA A 31 -11.41 -12.90 -3.24
CA ALA A 31 -11.21 -12.77 -4.68
C ALA A 31 -11.63 -11.42 -5.32
N SER A 32 -11.90 -10.39 -4.50
CA SER A 32 -12.29 -9.06 -5.01
C SER A 32 -11.15 -8.25 -5.63
N GLY A 33 -9.89 -8.66 -5.43
CA GLY A 33 -8.71 -7.98 -5.98
C GLY A 33 -7.72 -7.42 -4.95
N LYS A 34 -8.02 -7.44 -3.65
CA LYS A 34 -7.17 -6.83 -2.60
C LYS A 34 -5.69 -7.23 -2.68
N SER A 35 -5.41 -8.53 -2.70
CA SER A 35 -4.05 -9.05 -2.81
C SER A 35 -3.40 -8.64 -4.14
N ASN A 36 -4.16 -8.52 -5.23
CA ASN A 36 -3.64 -8.04 -6.51
C ASN A 36 -3.26 -6.55 -6.44
N ALA A 37 -3.96 -5.74 -5.65
CA ALA A 37 -3.57 -4.34 -5.43
C ALA A 37 -2.26 -4.25 -4.64
N ILE A 38 -2.09 -5.08 -3.61
CA ILE A 38 -0.84 -5.14 -2.84
C ILE A 38 0.32 -5.65 -3.72
N GLU A 39 0.08 -6.66 -4.56
CA GLU A 39 1.07 -7.15 -5.51
C GLU A 39 1.52 -6.08 -6.52
N ALA A 40 0.61 -5.18 -6.93
CA ALA A 40 0.97 -4.04 -7.77
C ALA A 40 1.94 -3.08 -7.04
N ILE A 41 1.71 -2.84 -5.75
CA ILE A 41 2.60 -2.02 -4.90
C ILE A 41 3.94 -2.73 -4.68
N ARG A 42 3.94 -4.05 -4.43
CA ARG A 42 5.16 -4.87 -4.35
C ARG A 42 5.97 -4.77 -5.63
N PHE A 43 5.32 -4.81 -6.79
CA PHE A 43 6.00 -4.68 -8.06
C PHE A 43 6.63 -3.28 -8.26
N LEU A 44 5.90 -2.20 -7.94
CA LEU A 44 6.47 -0.84 -7.96
C LEU A 44 7.68 -0.70 -7.03
N SER A 45 7.61 -1.24 -5.81
CA SER A 45 8.73 -1.25 -4.87
C SER A 45 9.94 -2.01 -5.42
N TRP A 46 9.70 -3.16 -6.06
CA TRP A 46 10.75 -3.96 -6.69
C TRP A 46 11.42 -3.24 -7.87
N LEU A 47 10.64 -2.56 -8.71
CA LEU A 47 11.17 -1.75 -9.82
C LEU A 47 12.08 -0.62 -9.33
N ALA A 48 11.75 -0.01 -8.20
CA ALA A 48 12.54 1.06 -7.59
C ALA A 48 13.91 0.59 -7.08
N GLN A 49 14.13 -0.71 -6.90
CA GLN A 49 15.43 -1.25 -6.49
C GLN A 49 16.45 -1.31 -7.64
N GLY A 50 16.11 -0.79 -8.83
CA GLY A 50 17.00 -0.78 -9.99
C GLY A 50 17.28 -2.18 -10.55
N ARG A 51 16.47 -3.17 -10.18
CA ARG A 51 16.58 -4.55 -10.64
C ARG A 51 16.17 -4.67 -12.09
N ARG A 52 16.73 -5.66 -12.78
CA ARG A 52 16.43 -5.88 -14.17
C ARG A 52 15.15 -6.69 -14.33
N LEU A 53 14.35 -6.34 -15.32
CA LEU A 53 13.06 -6.96 -15.63
C LEU A 53 13.19 -8.43 -16.02
N ASP A 54 14.35 -8.90 -16.49
CA ASP A 54 14.61 -10.32 -16.72
C ASP A 54 14.64 -11.12 -15.40
N ASP A 55 15.10 -10.52 -14.30
CA ASP A 55 15.15 -11.19 -12.99
C ASP A 55 13.74 -11.53 -12.45
N ILE A 56 12.69 -10.84 -12.95
CA ILE A 56 11.32 -11.13 -12.54
C ILE A 56 10.87 -12.52 -12.98
N LEU A 57 11.38 -13.02 -14.12
CA LEU A 57 11.06 -14.34 -14.67
C LEU A 57 11.49 -15.44 -13.70
N GLU A 58 12.70 -15.31 -13.16
CA GLU A 58 13.27 -16.26 -12.22
C GLU A 58 12.58 -16.16 -10.85
N ARG A 59 12.29 -14.94 -10.39
CA ARG A 59 11.78 -14.69 -9.02
C ARG A 59 10.29 -14.94 -8.84
N VAL A 60 9.47 -14.74 -9.87
CA VAL A 60 8.07 -15.17 -9.86
C VAL A 60 7.98 -16.69 -9.75
N GLN A 61 8.95 -17.42 -10.29
CA GLN A 61 9.04 -18.87 -10.19
C GLN A 61 9.68 -19.37 -8.89
N GLN A 62 10.55 -18.56 -8.24
CA GLN A 62 11.32 -18.93 -7.05
C GLN A 62 10.85 -18.28 -5.73
N THR A 63 9.61 -17.74 -5.67
CA THR A 63 8.97 -17.16 -4.45
C THR A 63 9.63 -15.93 -3.79
N ASP A 64 10.72 -15.40 -4.36
CA ASP A 64 11.45 -14.24 -3.85
C ASP A 64 10.68 -12.91 -3.94
N ILE A 65 9.74 -12.83 -4.86
CA ILE A 65 8.75 -11.75 -4.94
C ILE A 65 7.41 -12.44 -4.69
N ALA A 66 6.70 -12.01 -3.65
CA ALA A 66 5.36 -12.50 -3.33
C ALA A 66 4.30 -12.02 -4.36
N ILE A 67 4.55 -12.24 -5.65
CA ILE A 67 3.61 -12.06 -6.74
C ILE A 67 3.21 -13.45 -7.22
N ARG A 68 1.92 -13.76 -7.11
CA ARG A 68 1.37 -15.06 -7.52
C ARG A 68 1.20 -15.14 -9.04
N GLY A 69 1.31 -16.35 -9.59
CA GLY A 69 1.09 -16.63 -11.01
C GLY A 69 2.38 -16.59 -11.82
N THR A 70 2.24 -16.45 -13.13
CA THR A 70 3.31 -16.34 -14.12
C THR A 70 3.34 -14.92 -14.69
N LEU A 71 4.30 -14.62 -15.58
CA LEU A 71 4.37 -13.33 -16.24
C LEU A 71 3.11 -12.98 -17.04
N SER A 72 2.52 -13.96 -17.72
CA SER A 72 1.28 -13.76 -18.49
C SER A 72 0.10 -13.41 -17.59
N ASP A 73 0.10 -13.94 -16.35
CA ASP A 73 -0.97 -13.68 -15.37
C ASP A 73 -0.89 -12.26 -14.78
N LEU A 74 0.19 -11.50 -15.03
CA LEU A 74 0.31 -10.12 -14.59
C LEU A 74 -0.52 -9.16 -15.45
N VAL A 75 -0.76 -9.50 -16.71
CA VAL A 75 -1.57 -8.69 -17.62
C VAL A 75 -3.04 -8.97 -17.35
N TYR A 76 -3.87 -7.92 -17.35
CA TYR A 76 -5.30 -8.09 -17.29
C TYR A 76 -5.82 -8.92 -18.46
N ASP A 77 -6.54 -10.01 -18.19
CA ASP A 77 -6.99 -11.00 -19.19
C ASP A 77 -7.73 -10.42 -20.40
N ARG A 78 -8.32 -9.23 -20.25
CA ARG A 78 -9.09 -8.53 -21.29
C ARG A 78 -8.42 -7.26 -21.79
N ALA A 79 -7.14 -7.07 -21.47
CA ALA A 79 -6.33 -6.01 -22.06
C ALA A 79 -6.15 -6.28 -23.57
N GLN A 80 -6.25 -5.22 -24.37
CA GLN A 80 -6.04 -5.31 -25.83
C GLN A 80 -4.55 -5.51 -26.15
N ASP A 81 -3.68 -4.90 -25.35
CA ASP A 81 -2.24 -4.98 -25.47
C ASP A 81 -1.64 -5.72 -24.27
N PRO A 82 -0.60 -6.56 -24.49
CA PRO A 82 0.07 -7.29 -23.42
C PRO A 82 1.01 -6.36 -22.65
N MET A 83 0.46 -5.33 -22.02
CA MET A 83 1.18 -4.35 -21.23
C MET A 83 0.43 -4.03 -19.93
N ILE A 84 1.21 -3.76 -18.91
CA ILE A 84 0.72 -3.24 -17.63
C ILE A 84 1.19 -1.81 -17.47
N THR A 85 0.46 -1.01 -16.69
CA THR A 85 0.91 0.31 -16.27
C THR A 85 0.70 0.48 -14.78
N LEU A 86 1.77 0.83 -14.08
CA LEU A 86 1.78 1.07 -12.64
C LEU A 86 2.32 2.47 -12.38
N GLY A 87 1.82 3.13 -11.35
CA GLY A 87 2.26 4.46 -11.00
C GLY A 87 2.05 4.80 -9.54
N CYS A 88 2.64 5.91 -9.11
CA CYS A 88 2.40 6.45 -7.78
C CYS A 88 2.51 7.98 -7.77
N SER A 89 1.87 8.57 -6.77
CA SER A 89 1.92 10.01 -6.53
C SER A 89 2.65 10.30 -5.22
N LEU A 90 3.53 11.31 -5.22
CA LEU A 90 4.24 11.79 -4.04
C LEU A 90 3.81 13.20 -3.64
N THR A 91 3.82 13.47 -2.34
CA THR A 91 3.56 14.82 -1.78
C THR A 91 4.83 15.67 -1.64
N SER A 92 6.02 15.06 -1.69
CA SER A 92 7.30 15.68 -1.29
C SER A 92 8.22 16.07 -2.45
N THR A 93 7.70 16.13 -3.68
CA THR A 93 8.48 16.36 -4.92
C THR A 93 8.16 17.70 -5.62
N GLY A 94 7.56 18.64 -4.89
CA GLY A 94 7.14 19.93 -5.46
C GLY A 94 6.01 19.75 -6.46
N GLU A 95 6.19 20.22 -7.69
CA GLU A 95 5.19 20.05 -8.75
C GLU A 95 5.24 18.67 -9.43
N TRP A 96 6.38 17.96 -9.38
CA TRP A 96 6.62 16.71 -10.10
C TRP A 96 6.12 15.51 -9.30
N LYS A 97 4.80 15.36 -9.22
CA LYS A 97 4.15 14.46 -8.26
C LYS A 97 3.86 13.07 -8.79
N ASN A 98 3.72 12.87 -10.09
CA ASN A 98 3.08 11.67 -10.64
C ASN A 98 4.06 10.83 -11.46
N LEU A 99 4.46 9.66 -10.96
CA LEU A 99 5.25 8.67 -11.69
C LEU A 99 4.32 7.64 -12.34
N GLN A 100 4.59 7.28 -13.60
CA GLN A 100 3.90 6.22 -14.32
C GLN A 100 4.90 5.42 -15.15
N ILE A 101 4.82 4.09 -15.06
CA ILE A 101 5.70 3.12 -15.72
C ILE A 101 4.81 2.11 -16.46
N SER A 102 5.02 1.96 -17.77
CA SER A 102 4.36 0.97 -18.61
C SER A 102 5.35 -0.09 -19.07
N ILE A 103 5.01 -1.36 -18.83
CA ILE A 103 5.88 -2.51 -19.11
C ILE A 103 5.15 -3.43 -20.09
N ALA A 104 5.80 -3.77 -21.19
CA ALA A 104 5.32 -4.79 -22.11
C ALA A 104 5.70 -6.18 -21.58
N LEU A 105 4.70 -7.06 -21.48
CA LEU A 105 4.80 -8.44 -21.01
C LEU A 105 4.25 -9.38 -22.09
N LYS A 106 4.92 -9.43 -23.23
CA LYS A 106 4.52 -10.29 -24.35
C LYS A 106 5.07 -11.71 -24.15
N GLU A 107 4.21 -12.72 -24.25
CA GLU A 107 4.62 -14.12 -24.19
C GLU A 107 5.73 -14.43 -25.22
N GLY A 108 6.73 -15.18 -24.79
CA GLY A 108 7.91 -15.51 -25.61
C GLY A 108 8.86 -14.34 -25.90
N SER A 109 8.65 -13.17 -25.27
CA SER A 109 9.56 -12.02 -25.34
C SER A 109 10.02 -11.62 -23.94
N GLU A 110 11.22 -11.06 -23.84
CA GLU A 110 11.68 -10.49 -22.57
C GLU A 110 10.85 -9.23 -22.21
N PRO A 111 10.46 -9.07 -20.94
CA PRO A 111 9.84 -7.86 -20.45
C PRO A 111 10.69 -6.61 -20.71
N ARG A 112 10.02 -5.49 -21.00
CA ARG A 112 10.69 -4.20 -21.26
C ARG A 112 9.81 -3.01 -20.88
N VAL A 113 10.44 -1.94 -20.40
CA VAL A 113 9.78 -0.64 -20.18
C VAL A 113 9.53 0.03 -21.53
N ILE A 114 8.26 0.25 -21.86
CA ILE A 114 7.85 0.84 -23.14
C ILE A 114 7.46 2.32 -23.03
N ALA A 115 7.03 2.74 -21.84
CA ALA A 115 6.80 4.14 -21.51
C ALA A 115 7.11 4.35 -20.04
N GLU A 116 7.70 5.50 -19.71
CA GLU A 116 7.86 5.94 -18.34
C GLU A 116 7.92 7.46 -18.32
N SER A 117 7.27 8.09 -17.34
CA SER A 117 7.37 9.54 -17.14
C SER A 117 7.09 9.94 -15.69
N ILE A 118 7.68 11.07 -15.29
CA ILE A 118 7.25 11.83 -14.13
C ILE A 118 6.58 13.12 -14.60
N ARG A 119 5.35 13.37 -14.14
CA ARG A 119 4.50 14.48 -14.58
C ARG A 119 4.16 15.44 -13.44
N SER A 120 3.90 16.67 -13.83
CA SER A 120 3.40 17.74 -12.98
C SER A 120 1.96 18.06 -13.38
N GLU A 121 1.16 18.52 -12.42
CA GLU A 121 -0.21 19.02 -12.68
C GLU A 121 -0.19 20.42 -13.31
N THR A 122 0.90 21.17 -13.14
CA THR A 122 1.06 22.55 -13.61
C THR A 122 1.84 22.67 -14.90
N SER A 123 2.62 21.65 -15.27
CA SER A 123 3.42 21.62 -16.50
C SER A 123 2.82 20.67 -17.55
N THR A 124 2.69 21.15 -18.79
CA THR A 124 2.25 20.32 -19.92
C THR A 124 3.34 19.38 -20.44
N VAL A 125 4.60 19.62 -20.06
CA VAL A 125 5.76 18.80 -20.45
C VAL A 125 6.19 17.97 -19.24
N PRO A 126 6.39 16.65 -19.37
CA PRO A 126 6.88 15.81 -18.28
C PRO A 126 8.33 16.15 -17.92
N LEU A 127 8.77 15.74 -16.74
CA LEU A 127 10.15 15.89 -16.28
C LEU A 127 11.11 15.12 -17.19
N TYR A 128 10.70 13.91 -17.58
CA TYR A 128 11.27 13.11 -18.65
C TYR A 128 10.23 12.16 -19.22
N GLU A 129 10.47 11.67 -20.43
CA GLU A 129 9.69 10.59 -21.04
C GLU A 129 10.52 9.79 -22.06
N ILE A 130 10.17 8.52 -22.27
CA ILE A 130 10.74 7.73 -23.36
C ILE A 130 10.22 8.30 -24.68
N LYS A 131 11.12 8.80 -25.53
CA LYS A 131 10.77 9.42 -26.82
C LYS A 131 10.97 8.48 -28.00
N HIS A 132 12.05 7.71 -27.98
CA HIS A 132 12.32 6.70 -28.98
C HIS A 132 12.48 5.34 -28.27
N PRO A 133 11.57 4.38 -28.51
CA PRO A 133 11.69 3.04 -27.95
C PRO A 133 12.90 2.31 -28.56
N ALA A 134 13.30 1.21 -27.94
CA ALA A 134 14.43 0.43 -28.40
C ALA A 134 14.12 -0.23 -29.75
N GLU A 135 15.13 -0.28 -30.62
CA GLU A 135 15.06 -1.10 -31.84
C GLU A 135 14.97 -2.60 -31.47
N PRO A 136 14.45 -3.49 -32.34
CA PRO A 136 14.19 -4.89 -32.00
C PRO A 136 15.38 -5.69 -31.44
N HIS A 137 16.60 -5.29 -31.78
CA HIS A 137 17.85 -5.93 -31.33
C HIS A 137 18.66 -5.09 -30.35
N SER A 138 18.14 -3.94 -29.92
CA SER A 138 18.76 -3.04 -28.96
C SER A 138 17.97 -3.06 -27.65
N ARG A 139 18.64 -2.67 -26.57
CA ARG A 139 18.02 -2.39 -25.26
C ARG A 139 18.15 -0.93 -24.89
N GLU A 140 18.68 -0.12 -25.80
CA GLU A 140 18.85 1.30 -25.60
C GLU A 140 17.61 2.06 -26.06
N VAL A 141 17.06 2.87 -25.16
CA VAL A 141 15.99 3.83 -25.43
C VAL A 141 16.51 5.25 -25.33
N GLN A 142 15.93 6.16 -26.09
CA GLN A 142 16.25 7.60 -25.96
C GLN A 142 15.19 8.29 -25.11
N VAL A 143 15.63 8.78 -23.95
CA VAL A 143 14.78 9.47 -22.97
C VAL A 143 14.93 10.96 -23.17
N ALA A 144 13.84 11.64 -23.52
CA ALA A 144 13.82 13.09 -23.58
C ALA A 144 13.55 13.66 -22.19
N TYR A 145 14.22 14.75 -21.84
CA TYR A 145 14.05 15.38 -20.52
C TYR A 145 13.76 16.88 -20.58
N ASN A 146 13.10 17.39 -19.55
CA ASN A 146 12.81 18.80 -19.41
C ASN A 146 14.08 19.56 -19.00
N ASN A 147 14.65 20.30 -19.94
CA ASN A 147 15.77 21.22 -19.69
C ASN A 147 15.35 22.58 -19.13
N PHE A 148 14.06 22.76 -18.82
CA PHE A 148 13.47 24.00 -18.26
C PHE A 148 13.63 25.25 -19.15
N ALA A 149 13.98 25.07 -20.42
CA ALA A 149 14.01 26.14 -21.42
C ALA A 149 12.66 26.30 -22.13
N ARG A 150 12.30 27.54 -22.50
CA ARG A 150 11.10 27.87 -23.28
C ARG A 150 11.32 27.58 -24.76
N GLY A 151 10.49 26.71 -25.34
CA GLY A 151 10.53 26.36 -26.76
C GLY A 151 11.79 25.57 -27.16
N GLY A 152 11.68 24.68 -28.14
CA GLY A 152 12.82 23.95 -28.70
C GLY A 152 12.80 22.43 -28.48
N LYS A 153 13.71 21.74 -29.19
CA LYS A 153 13.87 20.28 -29.13
C LYS A 153 14.44 19.90 -27.76
N LYS A 154 13.70 19.07 -27.03
CA LYS A 154 14.16 18.55 -25.74
C LYS A 154 15.41 17.67 -25.93
N PRO A 155 16.46 17.87 -25.11
CA PRO A 155 17.65 17.01 -25.14
C PRO A 155 17.27 15.57 -24.76
N THR A 156 18.08 14.63 -25.23
CA THR A 156 17.88 13.20 -24.99
C THR A 156 19.11 12.58 -24.34
N ILE A 157 18.89 11.53 -23.55
CA ILE A 157 19.93 10.68 -22.97
C ILE A 157 19.61 9.21 -23.25
N PRO A 158 20.62 8.36 -23.52
CA PRO A 158 20.43 6.94 -23.70
C PRO A 158 20.17 6.25 -22.36
N CYS A 159 19.13 5.46 -22.24
CA CYS A 159 18.86 4.61 -21.06
C CYS A 159 18.60 3.17 -21.53
N THR A 160 18.53 2.21 -20.60
CA THR A 160 18.08 0.85 -20.92
C THR A 160 16.61 0.64 -20.61
N ASP A 161 15.89 -0.10 -21.46
CA ASP A 161 14.51 -0.54 -21.23
C ASP A 161 14.38 -1.77 -20.31
N ARG A 162 15.51 -2.31 -19.83
CA ARG A 162 15.56 -3.49 -18.96
C ARG A 162 15.24 -3.20 -17.50
N GLN A 163 15.15 -1.94 -17.09
CA GLN A 163 14.79 -1.53 -15.73
C GLN A 163 14.08 -0.19 -15.79
N ALA A 164 13.43 0.22 -14.70
CA ALA A 164 12.77 1.52 -14.63
C ALA A 164 13.74 2.67 -14.96
N ILE A 165 13.28 3.64 -15.76
CA ILE A 165 14.09 4.72 -16.28
C ILE A 165 14.55 5.66 -15.16
N PHE A 166 13.69 6.01 -14.20
CA PHE A 166 13.99 6.95 -13.13
C PHE A 166 15.19 6.52 -12.29
N THR A 167 15.37 5.20 -12.11
CA THR A 167 16.52 4.62 -11.38
C THR A 167 17.86 4.87 -12.08
N GLN A 168 17.84 5.27 -13.35
CA GLN A 168 19.02 5.55 -14.16
C GLN A 168 19.34 7.05 -14.21
N LEU A 169 18.50 7.90 -13.64
CA LEU A 169 18.53 9.37 -13.80
C LEU A 169 19.13 10.12 -12.60
N GLU A 170 19.66 9.40 -11.61
CA GLU A 170 20.18 10.00 -10.37
C GLU A 170 21.54 10.68 -10.52
N ILE A 171 22.26 10.45 -11.63
CA ILE A 171 23.61 11.00 -11.83
C ILE A 171 23.52 12.40 -12.47
N PRO A 172 23.90 13.48 -11.77
CA PRO A 172 23.75 14.85 -12.27
C PRO A 172 24.50 15.13 -13.59
N SER A 173 25.69 14.54 -13.77
CA SER A 173 26.54 14.77 -14.95
C SER A 173 25.93 14.26 -16.26
N ARG A 174 24.82 13.52 -16.22
CA ARG A 174 24.08 13.07 -17.41
C ARG A 174 23.27 14.18 -18.07
N PHE A 175 23.01 15.28 -17.36
CA PHE A 175 22.16 16.37 -17.82
C PHE A 175 22.97 17.60 -18.21
N ASN A 176 22.42 18.38 -19.14
CA ASN A 176 22.97 19.69 -19.49
C ASN A 176 22.99 20.63 -18.27
N GLU A 177 23.86 21.63 -18.31
CA GLU A 177 23.94 22.65 -17.26
C GLU A 177 22.60 23.38 -17.05
N GLY A 178 22.32 23.77 -15.81
CA GLY A 178 21.08 24.42 -15.40
C GLY A 178 20.21 23.54 -14.50
N GLN A 179 18.91 23.85 -14.45
CA GLN A 179 17.97 23.24 -13.50
C GLN A 179 17.79 21.72 -13.68
N ALA A 180 17.93 21.19 -14.90
CA ALA A 180 17.81 19.76 -15.16
C ALA A 180 18.83 18.92 -14.37
N ARG A 181 20.03 19.46 -14.17
CA ARG A 181 21.13 18.81 -13.45
C ARG A 181 20.88 18.65 -11.95
N THR A 182 19.94 19.41 -11.39
CA THR A 182 19.58 19.34 -9.96
C THR A 182 18.18 18.74 -9.77
N VAL A 183 17.19 19.20 -10.53
CA VAL A 183 15.78 18.82 -10.34
C VAL A 183 15.52 17.37 -10.72
N ILE A 184 16.08 16.87 -11.84
CA ILE A 184 15.78 15.51 -12.29
C ILE A 184 16.35 14.48 -11.30
N PRO A 185 17.65 14.50 -10.95
CA PRO A 185 18.20 13.58 -9.96
C PRO A 185 17.48 13.62 -8.60
N ASP A 186 17.17 14.82 -8.09
CA ASP A 186 16.50 15.00 -6.80
C ASP A 186 15.10 14.39 -6.80
N VAL A 187 14.31 14.65 -7.84
CA VAL A 187 12.96 14.11 -7.96
C VAL A 187 13.00 12.59 -8.14
N THR A 188 13.86 12.06 -9.01
CA THR A 188 13.93 10.60 -9.24
C THR A 188 14.43 9.86 -8.01
N ALA A 189 15.41 10.41 -7.28
CA ALA A 189 15.87 9.85 -6.01
C ALA A 189 14.76 9.84 -4.95
N LYS A 190 13.91 10.88 -4.88
CA LYS A 190 12.76 10.90 -3.96
C LYS A 190 11.72 9.83 -4.29
N PHE A 191 11.46 9.54 -5.56
CA PHE A 191 10.60 8.42 -5.96
C PHE A 191 11.23 7.07 -5.61
N GLN A 192 12.53 6.93 -5.86
CA GLN A 192 13.28 5.72 -5.52
C GLN A 192 13.26 5.46 -4.02
N ASP A 193 13.63 6.43 -3.20
CA ASP A 193 13.58 6.36 -1.74
C ASP A 193 12.18 6.01 -1.23
N ALA A 194 11.14 6.67 -1.73
CA ALA A 194 9.77 6.45 -1.25
C ALA A 194 9.27 5.03 -1.55
N LEU A 195 9.57 4.49 -2.73
CA LEU A 195 9.17 3.14 -3.15
C LEU A 195 10.02 2.03 -2.52
N GLN A 196 11.30 2.29 -2.25
CA GLN A 196 12.18 1.35 -1.53
C GLN A 196 11.85 1.26 -0.04
N ARG A 197 11.33 2.35 0.56
CA ARG A 197 10.92 2.40 1.98
C ARG A 197 9.54 1.79 2.26
N ILE A 198 8.93 1.10 1.31
CA ILE A 198 7.67 0.40 1.54
C ILE A 198 7.94 -0.87 2.34
N LEU A 199 7.36 -0.97 3.54
CA LEU A 199 7.44 -2.15 4.38
C LEU A 199 6.18 -3.00 4.20
N PHE A 200 6.34 -4.22 3.71
CA PHE A 200 5.27 -5.21 3.63
C PHE A 200 5.38 -6.16 4.80
N LEU A 201 4.46 -6.02 5.76
CA LEU A 201 4.41 -6.84 6.97
C LEU A 201 3.40 -7.98 6.77
N ASP A 202 3.93 -9.19 6.73
CA ASP A 202 3.19 -10.46 6.73
C ASP A 202 3.82 -11.37 7.79
N PRO A 203 3.53 -11.11 9.08
CA PRO A 203 4.29 -11.70 10.18
C PRO A 203 3.99 -13.19 10.29
N ASN A 204 5.06 -13.98 10.42
CA ASN A 204 4.98 -15.40 10.70
C ASN A 204 5.50 -15.65 12.13
N PRO A 205 4.60 -15.79 13.13
CA PRO A 205 4.98 -15.96 14.54
C PRO A 205 6.06 -17.01 14.77
N ARG A 206 6.06 -18.11 14.00
CA ARG A 206 7.07 -19.18 14.13
C ARG A 206 8.50 -18.72 13.85
N ASN A 207 8.69 -17.75 12.96
CA ASN A 207 10.01 -17.21 12.65
C ASN A 207 10.44 -16.15 13.67
N MET A 208 9.51 -15.66 14.49
CA MET A 208 9.72 -14.53 15.41
C MET A 208 10.17 -14.98 16.81
N THR A 209 10.23 -16.29 17.04
CA THR A 209 10.56 -16.88 18.35
C THR A 209 12.06 -17.06 18.57
N GLU A 210 12.87 -16.93 17.53
CA GLU A 210 14.31 -17.16 17.60
C GLU A 210 15.10 -15.90 18.00
N TYR A 211 16.37 -16.11 18.36
CA TYR A 211 17.32 -15.04 18.57
C TYR A 211 17.62 -14.32 17.24
N SER A 212 17.90 -13.02 17.32
CA SER A 212 18.34 -12.22 16.16
C SER A 212 19.52 -11.32 16.54
N PHE A 213 20.34 -10.95 15.56
CA PHE A 213 21.54 -10.13 15.80
C PHE A 213 21.17 -8.68 16.09
N VAL A 214 21.79 -8.07 17.11
CA VAL A 214 21.51 -6.67 17.53
C VAL A 214 21.73 -5.64 16.42
N VAL A 215 22.57 -5.95 15.42
CA VAL A 215 22.88 -5.07 14.28
C VAL A 215 21.74 -4.98 13.24
N ASP A 216 20.76 -5.86 13.33
CA ASP A 216 19.62 -5.87 12.41
C ASP A 216 18.56 -4.86 12.89
N HIS A 217 18.63 -3.64 12.38
CA HIS A 217 17.75 -2.52 12.78
C HIS A 217 16.48 -2.37 11.91
N GLU A 218 16.45 -2.96 10.72
CA GLU A 218 15.32 -2.89 9.80
C GLU A 218 14.47 -4.15 9.89
N LEU A 219 13.18 -3.99 10.22
CA LEU A 219 12.26 -5.11 10.35
C LEU A 219 12.06 -5.82 9.02
N ARG A 220 12.27 -7.14 9.02
CA ARG A 220 11.96 -8.00 7.88
C ARG A 220 10.45 -8.24 7.81
N GLY A 221 9.91 -8.40 6.60
CA GLY A 221 8.47 -8.53 6.39
C GLY A 221 7.83 -9.70 7.13
N ASP A 222 8.56 -10.79 7.37
CA ASP A 222 8.09 -11.97 8.11
C ASP A 222 8.25 -11.84 9.63
N GLY A 223 8.91 -10.78 10.11
CA GLY A 223 9.20 -10.53 11.51
C GLY A 223 10.34 -11.36 12.10
N SER A 224 11.11 -12.11 11.30
CA SER A 224 12.15 -13.02 11.81
C SER A 224 13.21 -12.36 12.70
N ASN A 225 13.44 -11.05 12.54
CA ASN A 225 14.32 -10.24 13.37
C ASN A 225 13.58 -9.33 14.37
N LEU A 226 12.37 -9.71 14.79
CA LEU A 226 11.56 -8.92 15.73
C LEU A 226 12.35 -8.54 16.98
N SER A 227 13.06 -9.50 17.59
CA SER A 227 13.77 -9.29 18.85
C SER A 227 14.86 -8.20 18.74
N SER A 228 15.63 -8.15 17.65
CA SER A 228 16.67 -7.13 17.45
C SER A 228 16.08 -5.74 17.21
N VAL A 229 14.98 -5.64 16.47
CA VAL A 229 14.30 -4.37 16.21
C VAL A 229 13.66 -3.83 17.48
N LEU A 230 13.00 -4.67 18.28
CA LEU A 230 12.47 -4.27 19.58
C LEU A 230 13.59 -3.84 20.53
N TYR A 231 14.73 -4.53 20.50
CA TYR A 231 15.91 -4.18 21.30
C TYR A 231 16.43 -2.78 20.93
N ASP A 232 16.58 -2.50 19.64
CA ASP A 232 16.96 -1.16 19.14
C ASP A 232 15.95 -0.08 19.57
N LEU A 233 14.65 -0.36 19.44
CA LEU A 233 13.59 0.57 19.83
C LEU A 233 13.63 0.89 21.33
N CYS A 234 13.80 -0.12 22.18
CA CYS A 234 13.75 0.06 23.63
C CYS A 234 15.04 0.67 24.19
N ASN A 235 16.21 0.23 23.70
CA ASN A 235 17.49 0.57 24.32
C ASN A 235 18.26 1.68 23.61
N VAL A 236 17.97 1.95 22.33
CA VAL A 236 18.66 2.99 21.54
C VAL A 236 17.75 4.18 21.27
N LYS A 237 16.49 3.92 20.88
CA LYS A 237 15.52 4.95 20.49
C LYS A 237 14.57 5.39 21.62
N ASP A 238 14.74 4.85 22.83
CA ASP A 238 13.94 5.18 24.03
C ASP A 238 12.42 5.10 23.80
N SER A 239 11.98 4.15 22.96
CA SER A 239 10.58 3.99 22.52
C SER A 239 9.87 2.84 23.24
N LYS A 240 10.38 2.41 24.41
CA LYS A 240 9.88 1.26 25.16
C LYS A 240 8.41 1.43 25.58
N GLU A 241 8.02 2.60 26.07
CA GLU A 241 6.63 2.87 26.46
C GLU A 241 5.66 2.88 25.27
N ASP A 242 6.12 3.33 24.09
CA ASP A 242 5.30 3.24 22.88
C ASP A 242 5.07 1.79 22.48
N VAL A 243 6.11 0.94 22.54
CA VAL A 243 5.98 -0.52 22.34
C VAL A 243 5.00 -1.12 23.34
N LEU A 244 5.14 -0.82 24.64
CA LEU A 244 4.24 -1.31 25.69
C LEU A 244 2.79 -0.84 25.47
N THR A 245 2.59 0.37 24.94
CA THR A 245 1.25 0.90 24.62
C THR A 245 0.54 0.05 23.56
N PHE A 246 1.26 -0.50 22.57
CA PHE A 246 0.68 -1.45 21.62
C PHE A 246 0.32 -2.77 22.28
N ILE A 247 1.22 -3.33 23.08
CA ILE A 247 1.04 -4.65 23.69
C ILE A 247 -0.07 -4.63 24.75
N ARG A 248 -0.17 -3.57 25.55
CA ARG A 248 -1.24 -3.37 26.55
C ARG A 248 -2.63 -3.26 25.90
N ALA A 249 -2.72 -3.14 24.57
CA ALA A 249 -3.98 -3.27 23.86
C ALA A 249 -4.48 -4.73 23.81
N LEU A 250 -3.66 -5.74 24.06
CA LEU A 250 -4.06 -7.14 24.10
C LEU A 250 -4.80 -7.51 25.40
N PRO A 251 -5.87 -8.34 25.34
CA PRO A 251 -6.69 -8.64 26.51
C PRO A 251 -6.20 -9.83 27.36
N GLU A 252 -5.33 -10.69 26.84
CA GLU A 252 -5.11 -12.03 27.44
C GLU A 252 -4.08 -12.04 28.57
N GLN A 253 -3.22 -11.04 28.64
CA GLN A 253 -2.05 -11.03 29.51
C GLN A 253 -1.83 -9.63 30.09
N ASP A 254 -1.71 -9.54 31.41
CA ASP A 254 -1.39 -8.29 32.12
C ASP A 254 0.11 -7.99 31.93
N ILE A 255 0.48 -7.60 30.71
CA ILE A 255 1.87 -7.34 30.33
C ILE A 255 2.28 -5.99 30.92
N VAL A 256 3.14 -6.07 31.93
CA VAL A 256 3.60 -4.90 32.68
C VAL A 256 4.81 -4.26 32.04
N ASP A 257 5.72 -5.09 31.51
CA ASP A 257 7.00 -4.64 30.99
C ASP A 257 7.60 -5.60 29.94
N LEU A 258 8.71 -5.19 29.31
CA LEU A 258 9.44 -5.90 28.28
C LEU A 258 10.94 -5.92 28.60
N ASP A 259 11.60 -7.07 28.39
CA ASP A 259 13.03 -7.29 28.63
C ASP A 259 13.66 -8.11 27.48
N PHE A 260 14.97 -8.35 27.54
CA PHE A 260 15.72 -9.07 26.51
C PHE A 260 16.76 -10.03 27.10
N ILE A 261 16.77 -11.27 26.59
CA ILE A 261 17.91 -12.19 26.80
C ILE A 261 18.97 -11.86 25.76
N GLN A 262 20.19 -11.55 26.22
CA GLN A 262 21.34 -11.32 25.35
C GLN A 262 22.33 -12.46 25.44
N THR A 263 22.93 -12.84 24.30
CA THR A 263 24.03 -13.81 24.25
C THR A 263 25.38 -13.10 24.11
N PRO A 264 26.51 -13.74 24.46
CA PRO A 264 27.85 -13.20 24.21
C PRO A 264 28.18 -12.95 22.73
N ARG A 265 27.34 -13.44 21.81
CA ARG A 265 27.49 -13.27 20.36
C ARG A 265 26.70 -12.06 19.84
N ASN A 266 26.20 -11.19 20.73
CA ASN A 266 25.34 -10.05 20.40
C ASN A 266 24.05 -10.48 19.67
N GLU A 267 23.49 -11.61 20.10
CA GLU A 267 22.15 -12.03 19.71
C GLU A 267 21.18 -11.71 20.84
N VAL A 268 19.95 -11.35 20.49
CA VAL A 268 18.90 -10.97 21.44
C VAL A 268 17.60 -11.69 21.18
N MET A 269 16.89 -12.00 22.25
CA MET A 269 15.54 -12.54 22.23
C MET A 269 14.66 -11.72 23.17
N VAL A 270 13.50 -11.27 22.67
CA VAL A 270 12.53 -10.53 23.48
C VAL A 270 11.88 -11.42 24.53
N GLN A 271 11.66 -10.85 25.71
CA GLN A 271 10.86 -11.41 26.80
C GLN A 271 9.79 -10.40 27.21
N LEU A 272 8.57 -10.88 27.48
CA LEU A 272 7.53 -10.08 28.12
C LEU A 272 7.43 -10.44 29.60
N ILE A 273 7.11 -9.44 30.42
CA ILE A 273 6.87 -9.60 31.85
C ILE A 273 5.37 -9.51 32.07
N GLU A 274 4.76 -10.63 32.46
CA GLU A 274 3.33 -10.76 32.76
C GLU A 274 3.10 -10.67 34.27
N SER A 275 2.04 -9.99 34.69
CA SER A 275 1.56 -9.98 36.07
C SER A 275 0.34 -10.87 36.21
N PHE A 276 0.46 -11.98 36.94
CA PHE A 276 -0.66 -12.88 37.24
C PHE A 276 -0.76 -13.08 38.76
N GLY A 277 -1.90 -12.71 39.35
CA GLY A 277 -2.11 -12.83 40.79
C GLY A 277 -1.10 -12.02 41.63
N GLY A 278 -0.54 -10.94 41.07
CA GLY A 278 0.48 -10.12 41.71
C GLY A 278 1.91 -10.67 41.63
N GLN A 279 2.13 -11.79 40.92
CA GLN A 279 3.47 -12.32 40.62
C GLN A 279 3.87 -11.97 39.20
N GLN A 280 5.12 -11.54 39.03
CA GLN A 280 5.71 -11.28 37.72
C GLN A 280 6.36 -12.54 37.16
N ILE A 281 6.02 -12.89 35.92
CA ILE A 281 6.52 -14.05 35.21
C ILE A 281 7.13 -13.58 33.88
N HIS A 282 8.36 -14.00 33.61
CA HIS A 282 9.02 -13.75 32.33
C HIS A 282 8.58 -14.79 31.31
N ARG A 283 8.21 -14.33 30.12
CA ARG A 283 7.85 -15.16 28.97
C ARG A 283 8.72 -14.81 27.78
N ASP A 284 9.56 -15.77 27.39
CA ASP A 284 10.38 -15.70 26.19
C ASP A 284 9.51 -15.76 24.95
N ALA A 285 9.99 -15.20 23.83
CA ALA A 285 9.27 -15.20 22.55
C ALA A 285 8.64 -16.55 22.13
N PRO A 286 9.30 -17.72 22.31
CA PRO A 286 8.70 -19.03 22.00
C PRO A 286 7.45 -19.41 22.83
N LEU A 287 7.24 -18.76 23.98
CA LEU A 287 6.11 -19.02 24.88
C LEU A 287 4.95 -18.02 24.69
N LEU A 288 5.14 -17.01 23.85
CA LEU A 288 4.11 -15.99 23.57
C LEU A 288 3.07 -16.54 22.58
N SER A 289 1.84 -16.02 22.67
CA SER A 289 0.82 -16.35 21.68
C SER A 289 1.13 -15.72 20.32
N ASP A 290 0.67 -16.36 19.25
CA ASP A 290 0.80 -15.85 17.89
C ASP A 290 0.22 -14.42 17.75
N GLY A 291 -0.89 -14.12 18.43
CA GLY A 291 -1.49 -12.78 18.45
C GLY A 291 -0.58 -11.74 19.10
N THR A 292 0.08 -12.09 20.21
CA THR A 292 1.06 -11.22 20.88
C THR A 292 2.25 -10.90 19.96
N LEU A 293 2.81 -11.93 19.31
CA LEU A 293 3.91 -11.74 18.37
C LEU A 293 3.50 -10.85 17.18
N ARG A 294 2.30 -11.05 16.61
CA ARG A 294 1.79 -10.22 15.51
C ARG A 294 1.61 -8.74 15.90
N ILE A 295 1.12 -8.45 17.10
CA ILE A 295 1.00 -7.05 17.54
C ILE A 295 2.37 -6.43 17.82
N LEU A 296 3.30 -7.21 18.39
CA LEU A 296 4.68 -6.79 18.55
C LEU A 296 5.32 -6.44 17.20
N SER A 297 5.09 -7.21 16.15
CA SER A 297 5.63 -6.87 14.83
C SER A 297 4.96 -5.66 14.20
N VAL A 298 3.66 -5.43 14.41
CA VAL A 298 3.00 -4.18 14.00
C VAL A 298 3.61 -2.98 14.73
N ALA A 299 3.81 -3.08 16.04
CA ALA A 299 4.45 -2.04 16.84
C ALA A 299 5.89 -1.77 16.34
N ALA A 300 6.68 -2.84 16.18
CA ALA A 300 8.04 -2.76 15.65
C ALA A 300 8.07 -2.13 14.25
N ALA A 301 7.15 -2.51 13.35
CA ALA A 301 7.06 -1.97 12.00
C ALA A 301 6.82 -0.46 12.01
N LEU A 302 5.80 0.00 12.74
CA LEU A 302 5.44 1.42 12.78
C LEU A 302 6.47 2.29 13.52
N LEU A 303 7.08 1.75 14.59
CA LEU A 303 8.04 2.48 15.42
C LEU A 303 9.47 2.42 14.87
N SER A 304 9.81 1.46 14.00
CA SER A 304 11.12 1.40 13.33
C SER A 304 11.13 2.03 11.95
N ALA A 305 10.00 2.05 11.23
CA ALA A 305 9.92 2.57 9.87
C ALA A 305 10.41 4.03 9.77
N PRO A 306 11.24 4.37 8.75
CA PRO A 306 11.61 5.74 8.47
C PRO A 306 10.38 6.66 8.28
N GLN A 307 10.54 7.95 8.55
CA GLN A 307 9.48 8.94 8.31
C GLN A 307 9.12 8.99 6.81
N GLY A 308 7.83 9.13 6.50
CA GLY A 308 7.35 9.19 5.12
C GLY A 308 7.16 7.83 4.44
N SER A 309 7.42 6.72 5.14
CA SER A 309 7.27 5.35 4.65
C SER A 309 5.80 4.94 4.51
N LEU A 310 5.56 3.97 3.63
CA LEU A 310 4.31 3.23 3.54
C LEU A 310 4.48 1.87 4.23
N VAL A 311 3.70 1.61 5.26
CA VAL A 311 3.63 0.31 5.95
C VAL A 311 2.35 -0.38 5.53
N ILE A 312 2.46 -1.58 4.99
CA ILE A 312 1.33 -2.41 4.58
C ILE A 312 1.27 -3.60 5.52
N VAL A 313 0.13 -3.79 6.18
CA VAL A 313 -0.09 -4.94 7.07
C VAL A 313 -1.26 -5.76 6.51
N GLU A 314 -0.95 -6.99 6.13
CA GLU A 314 -1.96 -7.91 5.61
C GLU A 314 -2.66 -8.65 6.76
N GLU A 315 -3.98 -8.83 6.65
CA GLU A 315 -4.81 -9.61 7.58
C GLU A 315 -4.58 -9.23 9.05
N ILE A 316 -4.68 -7.93 9.36
CA ILE A 316 -4.44 -7.38 10.72
C ILE A 316 -5.37 -8.01 11.77
N ASP A 317 -6.51 -8.56 11.36
CA ASP A 317 -7.46 -9.26 12.21
C ASP A 317 -6.99 -10.65 12.67
N ASN A 318 -5.98 -11.24 12.04
CA ASN A 318 -5.43 -12.53 12.44
C ASN A 318 -4.74 -12.42 13.80
N GLY A 319 -5.35 -13.04 14.83
CA GLY A 319 -4.79 -13.05 16.19
C GLY A 319 -5.10 -11.79 17.01
N VAL A 320 -6.00 -10.91 16.54
CA VAL A 320 -6.46 -9.74 17.31
C VAL A 320 -7.88 -9.97 17.82
N HIS A 321 -8.05 -9.87 19.14
CA HIS A 321 -9.37 -10.00 19.75
C HIS A 321 -10.26 -8.76 19.43
N PRO A 322 -11.52 -8.95 18.97
CA PRO A 322 -12.39 -7.86 18.52
C PRO A 322 -12.59 -6.72 19.54
N SER A 323 -12.70 -7.06 20.83
CA SER A 323 -12.94 -6.07 21.90
C SER A 323 -11.83 -5.04 22.10
N ARG A 324 -10.67 -5.22 21.46
CA ARG A 324 -9.51 -4.32 21.57
C ARG A 324 -8.97 -3.85 20.22
N ALA A 325 -9.57 -4.29 19.12
CA ALA A 325 -9.21 -3.84 17.77
C ALA A 325 -9.24 -2.30 17.68
N GLY A 326 -10.20 -1.65 18.35
CA GLY A 326 -10.30 -0.19 18.36
C GLY A 326 -9.08 0.51 18.98
N LEU A 327 -8.59 0.03 20.12
CA LEU A 327 -7.40 0.62 20.76
C LEU A 327 -6.15 0.39 19.92
N LEU A 328 -6.02 -0.79 19.30
CA LEU A 328 -4.94 -1.07 18.36
C LEU A 328 -4.97 -0.10 17.17
N LEU A 329 -6.12 0.08 16.52
CA LEU A 329 -6.27 0.98 15.38
C LEU A 329 -6.02 2.44 15.75
N GLN A 330 -6.46 2.87 16.93
CA GLN A 330 -6.15 4.21 17.47
C GLN A 330 -4.65 4.41 17.66
N ASN A 331 -3.95 3.41 18.19
CA ASN A 331 -2.49 3.45 18.34
C ASN A 331 -1.79 3.49 16.99
N ILE A 332 -2.23 2.67 16.02
CA ILE A 332 -1.71 2.66 14.66
C ILE A 332 -1.88 4.05 14.02
N GLU A 333 -3.09 4.62 14.07
CA GLU A 333 -3.37 5.94 13.51
C GLU A 333 -2.54 7.05 14.18
N ARG A 334 -2.46 7.03 15.52
CA ARG A 334 -1.67 8.00 16.30
C ARG A 334 -0.21 7.99 15.86
N VAL A 335 0.41 6.81 15.75
CA VAL A 335 1.80 6.68 15.32
C VAL A 335 1.96 7.07 13.85
N ALA A 336 1.02 6.67 12.99
CA ALA A 336 1.05 7.01 11.58
C ALA A 336 1.04 8.53 11.35
N VAL A 337 0.17 9.25 12.08
CA VAL A 337 0.12 10.71 12.02
C VAL A 337 1.38 11.34 12.60
N ALA A 338 1.80 10.92 13.80
CA ALA A 338 2.95 11.50 14.48
C ALA A 338 4.27 11.36 13.71
N ARG A 339 4.40 10.28 12.92
CA ARG A 339 5.61 9.94 12.16
C ARG A 339 5.46 10.13 10.65
N ASP A 340 4.41 10.82 10.20
CA ASP A 340 4.12 11.03 8.77
C ASP A 340 4.22 9.74 7.95
N LEU A 341 3.61 8.66 8.44
CA LEU A 341 3.53 7.38 7.74
C LEU A 341 2.21 7.27 6.98
N ARG A 342 2.22 6.44 5.94
CA ARG A 342 0.99 5.84 5.42
C ARG A 342 0.89 4.42 5.92
N VAL A 343 -0.26 4.04 6.44
CA VAL A 343 -0.54 2.66 6.85
C VAL A 343 -1.70 2.11 6.03
N LEU A 344 -1.45 1.05 5.28
CA LEU A 344 -2.47 0.30 4.56
C LEU A 344 -2.72 -1.02 5.28
N LEU A 345 -3.88 -1.17 5.90
CA LEU A 345 -4.31 -2.41 6.54
C LEU A 345 -5.24 -3.17 5.59
N THR A 346 -5.15 -4.50 5.56
CA THR A 346 -6.22 -5.32 5.00
C THR A 346 -6.93 -6.07 6.11
N SER A 347 -8.26 -6.21 5.98
CA SER A 347 -9.03 -7.01 6.91
C SER A 347 -10.25 -7.65 6.24
N HIS A 348 -10.64 -8.79 6.78
CA HIS A 348 -11.88 -9.49 6.44
C HIS A 348 -12.90 -9.45 7.59
N ASN A 349 -12.54 -8.87 8.73
CA ASN A 349 -13.34 -8.87 9.95
C ASN A 349 -14.25 -7.63 10.05
N PRO A 350 -15.59 -7.81 10.02
CA PRO A 350 -16.54 -6.72 10.22
C PRO A 350 -16.38 -5.98 11.55
N ALA A 351 -15.99 -6.67 12.62
CA ALA A 351 -15.80 -6.04 13.92
C ALA A 351 -14.64 -5.03 13.93
N LEU A 352 -13.64 -5.23 13.05
CA LEU A 352 -12.52 -4.32 12.89
C LEU A 352 -12.95 -3.03 12.18
N LEU A 353 -13.87 -3.13 11.21
CA LEU A 353 -14.51 -1.97 10.58
C LEU A 353 -15.29 -1.13 11.58
N ASP A 354 -16.06 -1.77 12.46
CA ASP A 354 -16.84 -1.08 13.50
C ASP A 354 -15.95 -0.43 14.58
N SER A 355 -14.72 -0.88 14.69
CA SER A 355 -13.73 -0.39 15.65
C SER A 355 -12.83 0.73 15.10
N LEU A 356 -13.00 1.14 13.84
CA LEU A 356 -12.16 2.15 13.23
C LEU A 356 -12.28 3.51 13.94
N PRO A 357 -11.16 4.25 14.10
CA PRO A 357 -11.21 5.65 14.48
C PRO A 357 -12.07 6.45 13.50
N HIS A 358 -12.85 7.42 14.01
CA HIS A 358 -13.76 8.22 13.18
C HIS A 358 -13.06 8.94 12.02
N SER A 359 -11.81 9.38 12.21
CA SER A 359 -10.96 10.01 11.19
C SER A 359 -10.56 9.05 10.07
N ALA A 360 -10.53 7.74 10.31
CA ALA A 360 -10.16 6.74 9.32
C ALA A 360 -11.36 6.22 8.49
N ILE A 361 -12.60 6.39 8.97
CA ILE A 361 -13.83 5.95 8.28
C ILE A 361 -13.93 6.47 6.83
N PRO A 362 -13.68 7.76 6.52
CA PRO A 362 -13.74 8.28 5.15
C PRO A 362 -12.72 7.60 4.21
N HIS A 363 -11.61 7.13 4.79
CA HIS A 363 -10.47 6.55 4.08
C HIS A 363 -10.52 5.03 3.97
N VAL A 364 -11.64 4.40 4.34
CA VAL A 364 -11.88 2.99 4.04
C VAL A 364 -12.01 2.81 2.53
N VAL A 365 -11.23 1.89 1.96
CA VAL A 365 -11.24 1.55 0.54
C VAL A 365 -11.95 0.23 0.36
N PHE A 366 -13.04 0.25 -0.41
CA PHE A 366 -13.76 -0.96 -0.81
C PHE A 366 -13.20 -1.51 -2.12
N CYS A 367 -12.80 -2.78 -2.10
CA CYS A 367 -12.34 -3.53 -3.26
C CYS A 367 -13.42 -4.53 -3.68
N TYR A 368 -13.92 -4.39 -4.91
CA TYR A 368 -15.02 -5.19 -5.43
C TYR A 368 -14.84 -5.51 -6.91
N ARG A 369 -15.54 -6.53 -7.41
CA ARG A 369 -15.65 -6.81 -8.85
C ARG A 369 -16.81 -6.01 -9.44
N ALA A 370 -16.55 -5.26 -10.51
CA ALA A 370 -17.58 -4.55 -11.25
C ALA A 370 -18.58 -5.57 -11.86
N PRO A 371 -19.91 -5.43 -11.65
CA PRO A 371 -20.87 -6.44 -12.11
C PRO A 371 -20.90 -6.67 -13.63
N GLY A 372 -20.77 -5.61 -14.42
CA GLY A 372 -20.75 -5.70 -15.88
C GLY A 372 -19.37 -6.05 -16.43
N ALA A 373 -18.37 -5.25 -16.06
CA ALA A 373 -17.02 -5.39 -16.59
C ALA A 373 -16.18 -6.45 -15.87
N GLY A 374 -16.55 -6.97 -14.71
CA GLY A 374 -15.84 -8.05 -14.00
C GLY A 374 -14.41 -7.74 -13.52
N ASP A 375 -13.87 -6.56 -13.82
CA ASP A 375 -12.59 -6.09 -13.29
C ASP A 375 -12.73 -5.66 -11.84
N SER A 376 -11.61 -5.72 -11.12
CA SER A 376 -11.53 -5.19 -9.77
C SER A 376 -11.53 -3.68 -9.78
N LYS A 377 -12.25 -3.06 -8.85
CA LYS A 377 -12.32 -1.63 -8.62
C LYS A 377 -11.99 -1.33 -7.16
N LEU A 378 -11.30 -0.22 -6.94
CA LEU A 378 -11.06 0.37 -5.62
C LEU A 378 -11.84 1.68 -5.52
N ILE A 379 -12.55 1.86 -4.42
CA ILE A 379 -13.23 3.12 -4.14
C ILE A 379 -13.13 3.45 -2.66
N ARG A 380 -12.73 4.69 -2.33
CA ARG A 380 -12.83 5.17 -0.96
C ARG A 380 -14.27 5.47 -0.62
N LEU A 381 -14.67 5.22 0.63
CA LEU A 381 -16.01 5.53 1.09
C LEU A 381 -16.36 7.01 0.90
N GLU A 382 -15.43 7.93 1.17
CA GLU A 382 -15.66 9.37 0.97
C GLU A 382 -15.86 9.77 -0.51
N ASP A 383 -15.35 8.97 -1.44
CA ASP A 383 -15.52 9.19 -2.87
C ASP A 383 -16.88 8.64 -3.38
N LEU A 384 -17.68 8.00 -2.51
CA LEU A 384 -19.05 7.59 -2.83
C LEU A 384 -19.99 8.80 -2.81
N GLY A 385 -20.73 9.00 -3.89
CA GLY A 385 -21.75 10.07 -3.96
C GLY A 385 -22.83 9.97 -2.86
N ASP A 386 -23.11 8.78 -2.36
CA ASP A 386 -24.07 8.50 -1.29
C ASP A 386 -23.41 8.17 0.05
N TYR A 387 -22.16 8.59 0.25
CA TYR A 387 -21.43 8.35 1.50
C TYR A 387 -22.23 8.74 2.77
N PRO A 388 -22.87 9.94 2.85
CA PRO A 388 -23.63 10.31 4.04
C PRO A 388 -24.83 9.39 4.30
N GLU A 389 -25.51 8.93 3.24
CA GLU A 389 -26.63 8.00 3.35
C GLU A 389 -26.15 6.64 3.85
N LEU A 390 -25.01 6.15 3.35
CA LEU A 390 -24.45 4.88 3.77
C LEU A 390 -24.11 4.87 5.27
N VAL A 391 -23.36 5.88 5.73
CA VAL A 391 -22.91 5.96 7.14
C VAL A 391 -24.08 6.21 8.10
N ALA A 392 -25.15 6.86 7.63
CA ALA A 392 -26.36 7.06 8.44
C ALA A 392 -27.15 5.75 8.71
N ARG A 393 -26.91 4.68 7.95
CA ARG A 393 -27.65 3.41 8.09
C ARG A 393 -27.17 2.52 9.24
N GLY A 394 -25.98 2.77 9.79
CA GLY A 394 -25.45 2.01 10.92
C GLY A 394 -23.95 1.75 10.85
N PRO A 395 -23.42 0.89 11.74
CA PRO A 395 -22.01 0.52 11.78
C PRO A 395 -21.55 -0.17 10.49
N LEU A 396 -20.34 0.16 10.01
CA LEU A 396 -19.85 -0.31 8.70
C LEU A 396 -19.70 -1.83 8.62
N GLY A 397 -19.31 -2.49 9.71
CA GLY A 397 -19.21 -3.93 9.82
C GLY A 397 -20.56 -4.59 9.61
N GLU A 398 -21.61 -4.10 10.27
CA GLU A 398 -22.98 -4.60 10.08
C GLU A 398 -23.45 -4.39 8.62
N LEU A 399 -23.21 -3.21 8.06
CA LEU A 399 -23.56 -2.91 6.67
C LEU A 399 -22.80 -3.80 5.67
N LEU A 400 -21.56 -4.18 5.99
CA LEU A 400 -20.78 -5.14 5.21
C LEU A 400 -21.40 -6.54 5.29
N THR A 401 -21.68 -7.02 6.50
CA THR A 401 -22.27 -8.35 6.73
C THR A 401 -23.64 -8.50 6.07
N GLN A 402 -24.44 -7.44 6.04
CA GLN A 402 -25.75 -7.40 5.36
C GLN A 402 -25.64 -7.18 3.84
N GLY A 403 -24.42 -7.07 3.29
CA GLY A 403 -24.19 -6.79 1.87
C GLY A 403 -24.76 -5.45 1.40
N ILE A 404 -24.97 -4.50 2.31
CA ILE A 404 -25.45 -3.15 1.99
C ILE A 404 -24.33 -2.38 1.29
N ILE A 405 -23.11 -2.38 1.85
CA ILE A 405 -21.96 -1.70 1.23
C ILE A 405 -21.71 -2.22 -0.19
N ASP A 406 -21.72 -3.54 -0.38
CA ASP A 406 -21.58 -4.17 -1.69
C ASP A 406 -22.62 -3.66 -2.71
N ARG A 407 -23.89 -3.54 -2.28
CA ARG A 407 -24.96 -3.02 -3.14
C ARG A 407 -24.76 -1.55 -3.48
N PHE A 408 -24.42 -0.71 -2.50
CA PHE A 408 -24.13 0.71 -2.71
C PHE A 408 -22.99 0.92 -3.71
N VAL A 409 -21.91 0.17 -3.55
CA VAL A 409 -20.72 0.29 -4.38
C VAL A 409 -20.94 -0.27 -5.79
N LYS A 410 -21.74 -1.33 -5.95
CA LYS A 410 -22.04 -1.93 -7.27
C LYS A 410 -23.15 -1.21 -8.04
N GLN A 411 -24.05 -0.52 -7.34
CA GLN A 411 -25.20 0.17 -7.91
C GLN A 411 -25.04 1.69 -7.84
N GLN A 412 -23.84 2.20 -8.08
CA GLN A 412 -23.63 3.65 -8.16
C GLN A 412 -24.52 4.24 -9.26
N ARG A 413 -25.62 4.86 -8.84
CA ARG A 413 -26.53 5.57 -9.74
C ARG A 413 -25.89 6.90 -10.10
N SER A 414 -25.87 7.22 -11.37
CA SER A 414 -25.48 8.57 -11.78
C SER A 414 -26.45 9.59 -11.17
N PRO A 415 -26.02 10.85 -10.92
CA PRO A 415 -26.92 11.91 -10.46
C PRO A 415 -28.17 12.06 -11.36
N GLU A 416 -28.01 11.84 -12.67
CA GLU A 416 -29.10 11.86 -13.64
C GLU A 416 -30.07 10.69 -13.45
N GLN A 417 -29.57 9.48 -13.21
CA GLN A 417 -30.40 8.30 -12.93
C GLN A 417 -31.19 8.47 -11.63
N LYS A 418 -30.57 9.00 -10.57
CA LYS A 418 -31.29 9.32 -9.33
C LYS A 418 -32.39 10.35 -9.54
N ARG A 419 -32.12 11.39 -10.33
CA ARG A 419 -33.13 12.40 -10.67
C ARG A 419 -34.27 11.80 -11.48
N LEU A 420 -33.97 10.92 -12.43
CA LEU A 420 -34.98 10.25 -13.24
C LEU A 420 -35.87 9.33 -12.38
N ASP A 421 -35.27 8.52 -11.51
CA ASP A 421 -35.99 7.64 -10.59
C ASP A 421 -36.85 8.43 -9.60
N ALA A 422 -36.33 9.54 -9.07
CA ALA A 422 -37.09 10.41 -8.18
C ALA A 422 -38.29 11.06 -8.88
N LEU A 423 -38.12 11.48 -10.14
CA LEU A 423 -39.21 12.00 -10.97
C LEU A 423 -40.25 10.92 -11.27
N GLN A 424 -39.83 9.69 -11.58
CA GLN A 424 -40.73 8.55 -11.79
C GLN A 424 -41.48 8.18 -10.51
N TRP A 425 -40.82 8.22 -9.35
CA TRP A 425 -41.44 7.95 -8.06
C TRP A 425 -42.45 9.05 -7.66
N LEU A 426 -42.14 10.32 -7.93
CA LEU A 426 -43.10 11.42 -7.76
C LEU A 426 -44.33 11.28 -8.66
N ASP A 427 -44.15 10.88 -9.92
CA ASP A 427 -45.26 10.62 -10.85
C ASP A 427 -46.14 9.45 -10.36
N LEU A 428 -45.54 8.38 -9.85
CA LEU A 428 -46.28 7.25 -9.25
C LEU A 428 -47.08 7.67 -8.01
N LEU A 429 -46.51 8.52 -7.15
CA LEU A 429 -47.22 9.05 -5.98
C LEU A 429 -48.38 9.98 -6.38
N GLN A 430 -48.19 10.84 -7.37
CA GLN A 430 -49.25 11.71 -7.87
C GLN A 430 -50.43 10.89 -8.40
N ARG A 431 -50.16 9.84 -9.18
CA ARG A 431 -51.21 8.93 -9.68
C ARG A 431 -51.94 8.20 -8.56
N GLN A 432 -51.24 7.77 -7.50
CA GLN A 432 -51.89 7.13 -6.35
C GLN A 432 -52.75 8.11 -5.54
N VAL A 433 -52.36 9.38 -5.43
CA VAL A 433 -53.17 10.41 -4.76
C VAL A 433 -54.41 10.75 -5.57
N ASP A 434 -54.28 10.83 -6.90
CA ASP A 434 -55.40 11.07 -7.82
C ASP A 434 -56.41 9.91 -7.84
N GLU A 435 -55.96 8.66 -7.71
CA GLU A 435 -56.84 7.48 -7.57
C GLU A 435 -57.59 7.43 -6.22
N ILE A 436 -57.13 8.14 -5.18
CA ILE A 436 -57.81 8.22 -3.88
C ILE A 436 -58.88 9.33 -3.86
N HIS A 437 -58.89 10.23 -4.85
CA HIS A 437 -59.83 11.36 -4.95
C HIS A 437 -60.94 11.16 -6.02
N VAL A 438 -61.08 9.95 -6.56
CA VAL A 438 -62.21 9.49 -7.40
C VAL A 438 -63.05 8.50 -6.62
#